data_AF-A0A8T2K411-F1
#
_entry.id   AF-A0A8T2K411-F1
#
_cell.length_a   1.000
_cell.length_b   1.000
_cell.length_c   1.000
_cell.angle_alpha   90.00
_cell.angle_beta   90.00
_cell.angle_gamma   90.00
#
_symmetry.space_group_name_H-M   'P 1'
#
loop_
_entity.id
_entity.type
_entity.pdbx_description
1 polymer ?
#
loop_
_entity_poly.entity_id
_entity_poly.type
_entity_poly.pdbx_seq_one_letter_code
_entity_poly.pdbx_strand_id
1 'polypeptide(L)'
;MCFVDPVRQCGECSVVSQKEMEFYDRQLKVLMNGATFCISQVSSEKSETFVCRLSNNHRYLFLDGENHYEIEVSRISAVQILTEGFTPGEKDIHTYTSLLESQCITEGGNSRAIGMLLQYKSQGSEELKQMKFTTSEDFNSNKKMSASWLAAMHKAAKLLYEARDQ
;
A
#
# COMPACT_ATOMS: atom_id res chain seq x y z
N MET A 1 30.27 -32.13 -4.22
CA MET A 1 30.01 -30.82 -3.59
C MET A 1 30.09 -29.78 -4.69
N CYS A 2 28.98 -29.43 -5.33
CA CYS A 2 28.99 -28.38 -6.36
C CYS A 2 29.00 -27.02 -5.65
N PHE A 3 30.13 -26.32 -5.72
CA PHE A 3 30.27 -24.94 -5.30
C PHE A 3 29.47 -24.10 -6.29
N VAL A 4 28.21 -23.82 -5.95
CA VAL A 4 27.39 -22.88 -6.70
C VAL A 4 28.03 -21.52 -6.48
N ASP A 5 28.73 -21.00 -7.49
CA ASP A 5 29.28 -19.64 -7.48
C ASP A 5 28.12 -18.69 -7.16
N PRO A 6 28.19 -17.90 -6.07
CA PRO A 6 27.14 -16.94 -5.76
C PRO A 6 26.89 -16.10 -7.00
N VAL A 7 25.64 -16.03 -7.45
CA VAL A 7 25.24 -15.17 -8.55
C VAL A 7 25.81 -13.78 -8.25
N ARG A 8 26.78 -13.35 -9.07
CA ARG A 8 27.40 -12.03 -8.93
C ARG A 8 26.35 -10.99 -9.27
N GLN A 9 25.64 -10.52 -8.25
CA GLN A 9 24.71 -9.40 -8.40
C GLN A 9 25.53 -8.15 -8.72
N CYS A 10 25.13 -7.41 -9.77
CA CYS A 10 25.67 -6.07 -9.97
C CYS A 10 25.18 -5.16 -8.83
N GLY A 11 25.83 -4.00 -8.64
CA GLY A 11 25.50 -3.08 -7.55
C GLY A 11 24.02 -2.66 -7.54
N GLU A 12 23.43 -2.45 -8.71
CA GLU A 12 22.01 -2.06 -8.86
C GLU A 12 21.06 -3.21 -8.46
N CYS A 13 21.32 -4.44 -8.96
CA CYS A 13 20.53 -5.61 -8.57
C CYS A 13 20.66 -5.94 -7.07
N SER A 14 21.83 -5.70 -6.47
CA SER A 14 22.04 -5.94 -5.04
C SER A 14 21.12 -5.07 -4.16
N VAL A 15 20.94 -3.79 -4.54
CA VAL A 15 20.06 -2.87 -3.81
C VAL A 15 18.59 -3.29 -3.95
N VAL A 16 18.15 -3.70 -5.15
CA VAL A 16 16.78 -4.19 -5.38
C VAL A 16 16.52 -5.47 -4.57
N SER A 17 17.42 -6.45 -4.67
CA SER A 17 17.30 -7.71 -3.93
C SER A 17 17.31 -7.50 -2.40
N GLN A 18 18.06 -6.53 -1.89
CA GLN A 18 18.04 -6.20 -0.48
C GLN A 18 16.67 -5.63 -0.04
N LYS A 19 16.11 -4.70 -0.81
CA LYS A 19 14.77 -4.13 -0.54
C LYS A 19 13.68 -5.20 -0.60
N GLU A 20 13.75 -6.11 -1.58
CA GLU A 20 12.82 -7.23 -1.69
C GLU A 20 12.96 -8.17 -0.49
N MET A 21 14.18 -8.55 -0.11
CA MET A 21 14.43 -9.41 1.04
C MET A 21 13.83 -8.82 2.33
N GLU A 22 14.06 -7.53 2.58
CA GLU A 22 13.50 -6.84 3.75
C GLU A 22 11.96 -6.81 3.73
N PHE A 23 11.36 -6.67 2.54
CA PHE A 23 9.91 -6.72 2.37
C PHE A 23 9.36 -8.11 2.71
N TYR A 24 9.93 -9.17 2.13
CA TYR A 24 9.46 -10.54 2.33
C TYR A 24 9.67 -11.03 3.77
N ASP A 25 10.74 -10.62 4.44
CA ASP A 25 11.02 -11.04 5.81
C ASP A 25 10.08 -10.38 6.84
N ARG A 26 9.81 -9.08 6.67
CA ARG A 26 9.13 -8.25 7.68
C ARG A 26 7.72 -7.83 7.29
N GLN A 27 7.55 -7.27 6.09
CA GLN A 27 6.32 -6.59 5.68
C GLN A 27 5.25 -7.56 5.20
N LEU A 28 5.65 -8.67 4.58
CA LEU A 28 4.72 -9.68 4.09
C LEU A 28 3.85 -10.27 5.21
N LYS A 29 4.45 -10.57 6.36
CA LYS A 29 3.72 -11.07 7.54
C LYS A 29 2.71 -10.05 8.06
N VAL A 30 3.04 -8.76 8.04
CA VAL A 30 2.10 -7.69 8.42
C VAL A 30 0.89 -7.71 7.49
N LEU A 31 1.09 -7.86 6.18
CA LEU A 31 0.00 -7.92 5.20
C LEU A 31 -0.90 -9.14 5.39
N MET A 32 -0.33 -10.31 5.67
CA MET A 32 -1.08 -11.56 5.90
C MET A 32 -1.84 -11.56 7.23
N ASN A 33 -1.27 -10.97 8.29
CA ASN A 33 -1.95 -10.84 9.58
C ASN A 33 -3.20 -9.97 9.48
N GLY A 34 -3.19 -9.02 8.54
CA GLY A 34 -4.30 -8.14 8.25
C GLY A 34 -4.43 -6.97 9.22
N ALA A 35 -5.29 -6.02 8.86
CA ALA A 35 -5.64 -4.89 9.69
C ALA A 35 -7.07 -4.41 9.41
N THR A 36 -7.68 -3.75 10.39
CA THR A 36 -9.05 -3.25 10.27
C THR A 36 -9.07 -1.83 9.71
N PHE A 37 -9.97 -1.59 8.76
CA PHE A 37 -10.18 -0.29 8.12
C PHE A 37 -11.67 -0.02 7.92
N CYS A 38 -12.05 1.25 7.92
CA CYS A 38 -13.33 1.67 7.36
C CYS A 38 -13.13 1.86 5.85
N ILE A 39 -13.91 1.15 5.04
CA ILE A 39 -13.84 1.25 3.59
C ILE A 39 -15.10 1.95 3.11
N SER A 40 -14.93 3.00 2.31
CA SER A 40 -15.99 3.58 1.50
C SER A 40 -15.67 3.41 0.02
N GLN A 41 -16.68 3.01 -0.73
CA GLN A 41 -16.62 3.07 -2.19
C GLN A 41 -16.85 4.53 -2.60
N VAL A 42 -16.07 5.08 -3.53
CA VAL A 42 -16.17 6.51 -3.90
C VAL A 42 -17.57 6.90 -4.42
N SER A 43 -18.32 5.94 -4.94
CA SER A 43 -19.71 6.12 -5.40
C SER A 43 -20.78 5.88 -4.31
N SER A 44 -20.39 5.62 -3.05
CA SER A 44 -21.30 5.27 -1.96
C SER A 44 -20.94 6.02 -0.68
N GLU A 45 -21.92 6.68 -0.05
CA GLU A 45 -21.72 7.39 1.22
C GLU A 45 -21.68 6.46 2.43
N LYS A 46 -22.00 5.16 2.27
CA LYS A 46 -21.91 4.18 3.35
C LYS A 46 -20.45 3.72 3.50
N SER A 47 -19.83 4.05 4.62
CA SER A 47 -18.57 3.44 5.06
C SER A 47 -18.86 2.22 5.92
N GLU A 48 -18.18 1.12 5.65
CA GLU A 48 -18.31 -0.13 6.41
C GLU A 48 -16.94 -0.60 6.89
N THR A 49 -16.90 -1.29 8.03
CA THR A 49 -15.67 -1.78 8.64
C THR A 49 -15.30 -3.14 8.06
N PHE A 50 -14.08 -3.26 7.52
CA PHE A 50 -13.53 -4.49 6.98
C PHE A 50 -12.20 -4.83 7.63
N VAL A 51 -11.93 -6.13 7.76
CA VAL A 51 -10.59 -6.67 8.01
C VAL A 51 -9.94 -6.96 6.67
N CYS A 52 -8.84 -6.25 6.40
CA CYS A 52 -8.12 -6.32 5.14
C CYS A 52 -6.87 -7.18 5.32
N ARG A 53 -6.74 -8.25 4.54
CA ARG A 53 -5.58 -9.16 4.63
C ARG A 53 -5.16 -9.68 3.28
N LEU A 54 -3.87 -9.95 3.14
CA LEU A 54 -3.33 -10.60 1.95
C LEU A 54 -3.53 -12.13 2.05
N SER A 55 -3.86 -12.77 0.95
CA SER A 55 -4.00 -14.23 0.88
C SER A 55 -2.67 -14.95 1.08
N ASN A 56 -2.72 -16.22 1.53
CA ASN A 56 -1.51 -17.03 1.76
C ASN A 56 -0.68 -17.28 0.49
N ASN A 57 -1.31 -17.20 -0.69
CA ASN A 57 -0.63 -17.29 -1.98
C ASN A 57 -0.26 -15.92 -2.56
N HIS A 58 -0.45 -14.83 -1.79
CA HIS A 58 -0.15 -13.44 -2.13
C HIS A 58 -0.80 -12.92 -3.42
N ARG A 59 -1.88 -13.58 -3.88
CA ARG A 59 -2.55 -13.29 -5.15
C ARG A 59 -3.83 -12.50 -4.99
N TYR A 60 -4.42 -12.53 -3.79
CA TYR A 60 -5.71 -11.91 -3.50
C TYR A 60 -5.58 -11.05 -2.25
N LEU A 61 -6.24 -9.90 -2.28
CA LEU A 61 -6.53 -9.07 -1.12
C LEU A 61 -7.96 -9.37 -0.69
N PHE A 62 -8.12 -9.88 0.53
CA PHE A 62 -9.41 -10.16 1.13
C PHE A 62 -9.87 -8.97 1.97
N LEU A 63 -11.12 -8.57 1.78
CA LEU A 63 -11.82 -7.58 2.60
C LEU A 63 -12.99 -8.30 3.26
N ASP A 64 -12.77 -8.74 4.50
CA ASP A 64 -13.73 -9.49 5.30
C ASP A 64 -14.54 -8.50 6.19
N GLY A 65 -15.83 -8.27 5.89
CA GLY A 65 -16.74 -7.39 6.63
C GLY A 65 -18.13 -8.04 6.83
N GLU A 66 -19.23 -7.29 6.65
CA GLU A 66 -20.55 -7.93 6.49
C GLU A 66 -20.61 -8.67 5.14
N ASN A 67 -19.90 -8.13 4.15
CA ASN A 67 -19.68 -8.74 2.85
C ASN A 67 -18.22 -9.19 2.72
N HIS A 68 -18.00 -10.25 1.94
CA HIS A 68 -16.67 -10.73 1.60
C HIS A 68 -16.28 -10.26 0.19
N TYR A 69 -15.20 -9.52 0.07
CA TYR A 69 -14.66 -9.11 -1.23
C TYR A 69 -13.26 -9.68 -1.46
N GLU A 70 -13.04 -10.15 -2.68
CA GLU A 70 -11.75 -10.67 -3.12
C GLU A 70 -11.24 -9.84 -4.29
N ILE A 71 -10.08 -9.20 -4.11
CA ILE A 71 -9.44 -8.38 -5.15
C ILE A 71 -8.15 -9.06 -5.58
N GLU A 72 -8.06 -9.44 -6.85
CA GLU A 72 -6.81 -9.94 -7.43
C GLU A 72 -5.74 -8.85 -7.45
N VAL A 73 -4.57 -9.14 -6.89
CA VAL A 73 -3.44 -8.19 -6.84
C VAL A 73 -3.00 -7.79 -8.24
N SER A 74 -3.10 -8.71 -9.22
CA SER A 74 -2.78 -8.43 -10.63
C SER A 74 -3.68 -7.37 -11.26
N ARG A 75 -4.90 -7.17 -10.74
CA ARG A 75 -5.88 -6.19 -11.23
C ARG A 75 -5.75 -4.82 -10.56
N ILE A 76 -4.91 -4.71 -9.53
CA ILE A 76 -4.63 -3.43 -8.90
C ILE A 76 -3.91 -2.53 -9.92
N SER A 77 -4.51 -1.38 -10.18
CA SER A 77 -4.00 -0.41 -11.14
C SER A 77 -3.18 0.67 -10.45
N ALA A 78 -3.65 1.17 -9.30
CA ALA A 78 -2.95 2.18 -8.51
C ALA A 78 -3.20 1.99 -7.01
N VAL A 79 -2.19 2.30 -6.21
CA VAL A 79 -2.27 2.36 -4.75
C VAL A 79 -1.72 3.72 -4.31
N GLN A 80 -2.52 4.50 -3.60
CA GLN A 80 -2.12 5.80 -3.08
C GLN A 80 -2.32 5.83 -1.57
N ILE A 81 -1.29 6.17 -0.80
CA ILE A 81 -1.40 6.31 0.65
C ILE A 81 -1.89 7.71 1.00
N LEU A 82 -2.87 7.78 1.89
CA LEU A 82 -3.31 9.00 2.52
C LEU A 82 -2.54 9.17 3.82
N THR A 83 -1.67 10.17 3.87
CA THR A 83 -0.93 10.53 5.09
C THR A 83 -1.58 11.73 5.75
N GLU A 84 -1.58 11.76 7.09
CA GLU A 84 -1.89 12.99 7.81
C GLU A 84 -0.70 13.94 7.62
N GLY A 85 -0.86 14.89 6.70
CA GLY A 85 0.09 15.97 6.54
C GLY A 85 -0.25 17.05 7.55
N PHE A 86 0.67 17.33 8.48
CA PHE A 86 0.86 18.70 8.90
C PHE A 86 0.96 19.54 7.63
N THR A 87 0.09 20.53 7.50
CA THR A 87 0.24 21.54 6.46
C THR A 87 1.67 22.12 6.57
N PRO A 88 2.47 22.14 5.49
CA PRO A 88 3.57 23.09 5.42
C PRO A 88 2.93 24.45 5.17
N GLY A 89 2.42 25.07 6.24
CA GLY A 89 1.43 26.15 6.14
C GLY A 89 1.50 27.15 7.28
N GLU A 90 2.71 27.54 7.67
CA GLU A 90 2.99 28.90 8.14
C GLU A 90 4.36 29.28 7.61
N LYS A 91 4.50 29.50 6.30
CA LYS A 91 5.22 30.66 5.74
C LYS A 91 4.59 30.99 4.39
N ASP A 92 4.20 32.24 4.33
CA ASP A 92 3.63 33.01 3.25
C ASP A 92 4.30 32.78 1.87
N ILE A 93 3.56 33.16 0.82
CA ILE A 93 3.99 33.41 -0.57
C ILE A 93 3.79 32.27 -1.58
N HIS A 94 2.67 32.41 -2.30
CA HIS A 94 2.40 32.02 -3.68
C HIS A 94 3.64 31.73 -4.54
N THR A 95 3.78 30.50 -5.07
CA THR A 95 4.48 30.26 -6.33
C THR A 95 3.89 29.05 -7.05
N TYR A 96 3.34 29.33 -8.22
CA TYR A 96 2.88 28.43 -9.26
C TYR A 96 4.00 27.47 -9.71
N THR A 97 3.86 26.16 -9.45
CA THR A 97 4.51 25.14 -10.28
C THR A 97 3.70 23.85 -10.26
N SER A 98 2.98 23.62 -11.36
CA SER A 98 2.57 22.30 -11.81
C SER A 98 3.80 21.53 -12.29
N LEU A 99 3.76 20.20 -12.15
CA LEU A 99 4.68 19.18 -12.69
C LEU A 99 5.91 18.82 -11.83
N LEU A 100 5.66 17.91 -10.87
CA LEU A 100 6.43 16.71 -10.50
C LEU A 100 5.73 16.18 -9.23
N GLU A 101 4.64 15.43 -9.34
CA GLU A 101 4.68 13.95 -9.38
C GLU A 101 5.94 13.37 -8.72
N SER A 102 5.75 12.62 -7.62
CA SER A 102 6.77 12.07 -6.71
C SER A 102 7.16 12.98 -5.53
N GLN A 103 6.20 13.36 -4.69
CA GLN A 103 6.58 13.68 -3.31
C GLN A 103 6.80 12.37 -2.55
N CYS A 104 8.08 12.04 -2.49
CA CYS A 104 8.67 10.95 -1.75
C CYS A 104 8.02 10.76 -0.38
N ILE A 105 7.79 9.50 -0.03
CA ILE A 105 8.00 9.06 1.35
C ILE A 105 9.46 9.37 1.66
N THR A 106 9.71 10.54 2.24
CA THR A 106 10.99 10.85 2.86
C THR A 106 11.17 9.85 3.99
N GLU A 107 12.26 9.09 3.92
CA GLU A 107 12.70 8.03 4.82
C GLU A 107 12.97 8.50 6.28
N GLY A 108 12.41 9.63 6.69
CA GLY A 108 12.62 10.26 8.00
C GLY A 108 11.51 11.20 8.46
N GLY A 109 10.32 11.17 7.84
CA GLY A 109 9.15 11.91 8.33
C GLY A 109 8.19 10.97 9.06
N ASN A 110 7.82 11.29 10.31
CA ASN A 110 6.77 10.60 11.08
C ASN A 110 5.36 10.82 10.49
N SER A 111 5.24 10.92 9.17
CA SER A 111 3.96 11.07 8.45
C SER A 111 3.19 9.77 8.58
N ARG A 112 2.28 9.73 9.56
CA ARG A 112 1.48 8.54 9.83
C ARG A 112 0.48 8.34 8.70
N ALA A 113 0.51 7.17 8.08
CA ALA A 113 -0.52 6.76 7.13
C ALA A 113 -1.86 6.64 7.87
N ILE A 114 -2.86 7.41 7.43
CA ILE A 114 -4.23 7.45 7.98
C ILE A 114 -5.23 6.75 7.06
N GLY A 115 -4.81 6.43 5.84
CA GLY A 115 -5.66 5.73 4.89
C GLY A 115 -4.93 5.38 3.60
N MET A 116 -5.70 4.87 2.65
CA MET A 116 -5.24 4.48 1.33
C MET A 116 -6.39 4.56 0.33
N LEU A 117 -6.09 4.92 -0.91
CA LEU A 117 -6.97 4.76 -2.06
C LEU A 117 -6.44 3.60 -2.89
N LEU A 118 -7.31 2.62 -3.13
CA LEU A 118 -7.03 1.47 -3.98
C LEU A 118 -7.87 1.59 -5.25
N GLN A 119 -7.20 1.56 -6.40
CA GLN A 119 -7.85 1.49 -7.70
C GLN A 119 -7.58 0.13 -8.33
N TYR A 120 -8.63 -0.55 -8.78
CA TYR A 120 -8.53 -1.88 -9.39
C TYR A 120 -9.56 -2.08 -10.50
N LYS A 121 -9.22 -2.93 -11.47
CA LYS A 121 -10.15 -3.32 -12.55
C LYS A 121 -11.11 -4.40 -12.05
N SER A 122 -12.40 -4.24 -12.34
CA SER A 122 -13.42 -5.22 -11.94
C SER A 122 -13.32 -6.55 -12.72
N GLN A 123 -13.96 -7.61 -12.22
CA GLN A 123 -13.95 -8.91 -12.90
C GLN A 123 -14.86 -8.87 -14.14
N GLY A 124 -14.25 -8.89 -15.32
CA GLY A 124 -14.97 -8.94 -16.60
C GLY A 124 -15.22 -7.59 -17.28
N SER A 125 -14.76 -6.48 -16.70
CA SER A 125 -14.83 -5.14 -17.30
C SER A 125 -13.52 -4.38 -17.09
N GLU A 126 -13.18 -3.49 -18.03
CA GLU A 126 -12.07 -2.54 -17.87
C GLU A 126 -12.39 -1.37 -16.94
N GLU A 127 -13.63 -1.30 -16.44
CA GLU A 127 -14.06 -0.30 -15.48
C GLU A 127 -13.21 -0.34 -14.21
N LEU A 128 -12.63 0.83 -13.90
CA LEU A 128 -11.83 1.06 -12.70
C LEU A 128 -12.76 1.34 -11.52
N LYS A 129 -12.67 0.50 -10.49
CA LYS A 129 -13.28 0.73 -9.19
C LYS A 129 -12.28 1.37 -8.25
N GLN A 130 -12.75 2.29 -7.42
CA GLN A 130 -11.95 2.95 -6.40
C GLN A 130 -12.56 2.74 -5.01
N MET A 131 -11.72 2.30 -4.09
CA MET A 131 -12.05 2.12 -2.67
C MET A 131 -11.13 2.97 -1.82
N LYS A 132 -11.73 3.68 -0.85
CA LYS A 132 -11.01 4.47 0.14
C LYS A 132 -11.00 3.74 1.46
N PHE A 133 -9.81 3.45 1.95
CA PHE A 133 -9.53 2.85 3.25
C PHE A 133 -9.18 3.98 4.20
N THR A 134 -9.83 4.05 5.35
CA THR A 134 -9.51 4.97 6.43
C THR A 134 -9.30 4.17 7.72
N THR A 135 -8.36 4.62 8.56
CA THR A 135 -8.19 4.03 9.89
C THR A 135 -9.33 4.50 10.80
N SER A 136 -10.09 3.57 11.39
CA SER A 136 -11.07 3.91 12.42
C SER A 136 -10.38 4.57 13.63
N GLU A 137 -11.04 5.56 14.22
CA GLU A 137 -10.48 6.32 15.32
C GLU A 137 -10.60 5.61 16.68
N ASP A 138 -11.39 4.55 16.73
CA ASP A 138 -12.03 4.04 17.94
C ASP A 138 -11.12 3.17 18.82
N PHE A 139 -9.97 2.70 18.30
CA PHE A 139 -9.03 1.86 19.06
C PHE A 139 -7.55 2.19 18.79
N ASN A 140 -6.83 2.58 19.85
CA ASN A 140 -5.44 3.04 19.78
C ASN A 140 -4.45 1.93 19.33
N SER A 141 -4.71 0.67 19.68
CA SER A 141 -3.89 -0.48 19.24
C SER A 141 -4.05 -0.78 17.75
N ASN A 142 -5.26 -0.68 17.21
CA ASN A 142 -5.55 -0.89 15.79
C ASN A 142 -4.87 0.17 14.93
N LYS A 143 -4.81 1.43 15.38
CA LYS A 143 -4.15 2.53 14.66
C LYS A 143 -2.71 2.21 14.26
N LYS A 144 -1.90 1.59 15.15
CA LYS A 144 -0.51 1.23 14.84
C LYS A 144 -0.42 0.06 13.86
N MET A 145 -1.28 -0.95 14.03
CA MET A 145 -1.34 -2.10 13.11
C MET A 145 -1.78 -1.67 11.71
N SER A 146 -2.86 -0.89 11.61
CA SER A 146 -3.37 -0.35 10.36
C SER A 146 -2.34 0.55 9.67
N ALA A 147 -1.67 1.45 10.39
CA ALA A 147 -0.59 2.27 9.81
C ALA A 147 0.59 1.42 9.29
N SER A 148 0.98 0.39 10.04
CA SER A 148 2.05 -0.53 9.61
C SER A 148 1.63 -1.33 8.37
N TRP A 149 0.37 -1.76 8.31
CA TRP A 149 -0.21 -2.45 7.16
C TRP A 149 -0.27 -1.55 5.92
N LEU A 150 -0.70 -0.30 6.07
CA LEU A 150 -0.70 0.69 4.97
C LEU A 150 0.72 0.93 4.42
N ALA A 151 1.71 1.07 5.32
CA ALA A 151 3.11 1.23 4.91
C ALA A 151 3.64 -0.02 4.20
N ALA A 152 3.29 -1.22 4.68
CA ALA A 152 3.63 -2.48 4.04
C ALA A 152 3.00 -2.57 2.64
N MET A 153 1.73 -2.19 2.49
CA MET A 153 1.02 -2.25 1.21
C MET A 153 1.60 -1.27 0.19
N HIS A 154 2.01 -0.08 0.62
CA HIS A 154 2.72 0.87 -0.24
C HIS A 154 4.04 0.32 -0.76
N LYS A 155 4.84 -0.30 0.12
CA LYS A 155 6.09 -0.96 -0.27
C LYS A 155 5.83 -2.10 -1.26
N ALA A 156 4.79 -2.90 -1.02
CA ALA A 156 4.38 -3.97 -1.92
C ALA A 156 4.02 -3.42 -3.32
N ALA A 157 3.18 -2.39 -3.37
CA ALA A 157 2.76 -1.76 -4.60
C ALA A 157 3.97 -1.19 -5.38
N LYS A 158 4.88 -0.50 -4.68
CA LYS A 158 6.11 0.03 -5.30
C LYS A 158 6.96 -1.08 -5.93
N LEU A 159 7.19 -2.18 -5.23
CA LEU A 159 7.91 -3.34 -5.77
C LEU A 159 7.19 -3.95 -6.98
N LEU A 160 5.86 -4.03 -6.96
CA LEU A 160 5.06 -4.53 -8.09
C LEU A 160 5.15 -3.64 -9.34
N TYR A 161 5.27 -2.32 -9.18
CA TYR A 161 5.43 -1.39 -10.31
C TYR A 161 6.87 -1.35 -10.82
N GLU A 162 7.86 -1.31 -9.91
CA GLU A 162 9.28 -1.35 -10.29
C GLU A 162 9.62 -2.64 -11.06
N ALA A 163 9.03 -3.77 -10.70
CA ALA A 163 9.21 -5.03 -11.42
C ALA A 163 8.50 -5.09 -12.79
N ARG A 164 7.56 -4.19 -13.09
CA ARG A 164 6.88 -4.10 -14.40
C ARG A 164 7.60 -3.21 -15.39
N ASP A 165 8.43 -2.28 -14.91
CA ASP A 165 9.18 -1.32 -15.71
C ASP A 165 10.57 -1.86 -16.16
N GLN A 166 11.01 -2.98 -15.57
CA GLN A 166 12.22 -3.73 -15.93
C GLN A 166 11.94 -4.81 -16.98
#